data_AF-A0A0G4M540-F1
#
_entry.id   AF-A0A0G4M540-F1
#
_cell.length_a   1.000
_cell.length_b   1.000
_cell.length_c   1.000
_cell.angle_alpha   90.00
_cell.angle_beta   90.00
_cell.angle_gamma   90.00
#
_symmetry.space_group_name_H-M   'P 1'
#
loop_
_entity.id
_entity.type
_entity.pdbx_description
1 polymer ?
#
loop_
_entity_poly.entity_id
_entity_poly.type
_entity_poly.pdbx_seq_one_letter_code
_entity_poly.pdbx_strand_id
1 'polypeptide(L)'
;MAMESITFDINEALKHYMSDPASIPTPEADGALFDCENEPDALTNAVIDPVLNPIVDAVAENPEAITRASYMDSLQFLLKYASYLPTHALSKLFDLVMSGLAAEADAILHDLESPDDQETLAHHKHLLEVYGFLLQWTVAAVETKAAEKSSAQPVARGRQVKVKGQLGEMAKCLEDEDRRIADLARMFFTELSTKDNAVYNHFVDMFSLLSAEKGLGEESFRRIVRFLLGFVEKDKHARQLADKLAARLARCDTERQWNDVAFALGLLPHKNEEIAR
;
A
#
# COMPACT_ATOMS: atom_id res chain seq x y z
N MET A 1 -33.14 19.48 -14.69
CA MET A 1 -32.75 19.87 -13.32
C MET A 1 -31.26 20.08 -13.37
N ALA A 2 -30.77 21.26 -12.99
CA ALA A 2 -29.33 21.49 -12.90
C ALA A 2 -28.78 20.45 -11.90
N MET A 3 -27.81 19.65 -12.31
CA MET A 3 -27.12 18.75 -11.40
C MET A 3 -26.29 19.63 -10.47
N GLU A 4 -26.66 19.69 -9.19
CA GLU A 4 -25.98 20.52 -8.21
C GLU A 4 -24.56 19.97 -7.98
N SER A 5 -23.56 20.82 -8.18
CA SER A 5 -22.18 20.56 -7.83
C SER A 5 -21.97 20.81 -6.33
N ILE A 6 -21.07 20.05 -5.71
CA ILE A 6 -20.75 20.24 -4.30
C ILE A 6 -20.03 21.56 -4.06
N THR A 7 -20.30 22.19 -2.92
CA THR A 7 -19.38 23.20 -2.36
C THR A 7 -18.36 22.46 -1.50
N PHE A 8 -17.18 22.17 -2.06
CA PHE A 8 -16.13 21.41 -1.38
C PHE A 8 -15.00 22.32 -0.90
N ASP A 9 -14.74 22.29 0.42
CA ASP A 9 -13.56 22.89 1.04
C ASP A 9 -12.69 21.77 1.61
N ILE A 10 -11.47 21.64 1.09
CA ILE A 10 -10.54 20.58 1.46
C ILE A 10 -10.19 20.59 2.95
N ASN A 11 -10.11 21.75 3.61
CA ASN A 11 -9.70 21.84 5.01
C ASN A 11 -10.81 21.35 5.93
N GLU A 12 -12.06 21.77 5.68
CA GLU A 12 -13.20 21.28 6.44
C GLU A 12 -13.46 19.79 6.17
N ALA A 13 -13.34 19.35 4.91
CA ALA A 13 -13.47 17.93 4.55
C ALA A 13 -12.42 17.06 5.28
N LEU A 14 -11.15 17.47 5.27
CA LEU A 14 -10.08 16.77 5.99
C LEU A 14 -10.28 16.78 7.50
N LYS A 15 -10.76 17.89 8.08
CA LYS A 15 -11.05 17.99 9.51
C LYS A 15 -12.15 17.03 9.95
N HIS A 16 -13.24 16.95 9.18
CA HIS A 16 -14.30 15.97 9.43
C HIS A 16 -13.80 14.53 9.28
N TYR A 17 -13.03 14.25 8.23
CA TYR A 17 -12.42 12.95 7.99
C TYR A 17 -11.46 12.52 9.11
N MET A 18 -10.57 13.41 9.57
CA MET A 18 -9.64 13.08 10.65
C MET A 18 -10.32 12.91 12.02
N SER A 19 -11.51 13.52 12.20
CA SER A 19 -12.30 13.35 13.43
C SER A 19 -13.01 12.01 13.46
N ASP A 20 -13.85 11.74 12.45
CA ASP A 20 -14.58 10.47 12.30
C ASP A 20 -15.08 10.34 10.85
N PRO A 21 -14.39 9.55 10.00
CA PRO A 21 -14.81 9.34 8.62
C PRO A 21 -16.22 8.75 8.47
N ALA A 22 -16.66 7.92 9.43
CA ALA A 22 -17.96 7.26 9.36
C ALA A 22 -19.13 8.23 9.59
N SER A 23 -18.86 9.36 10.25
CA SER A 23 -19.84 10.40 10.55
C SER A 23 -20.07 11.40 9.41
N ILE A 24 -19.29 11.33 8.33
CA ILE A 24 -19.40 12.25 7.22
C ILE A 24 -20.79 12.11 6.56
N PRO A 25 -21.56 13.22 6.44
CA PRO A 25 -22.90 13.19 5.87
C PRO A 25 -22.83 12.95 4.36
N THR A 26 -23.74 12.13 3.86
CA THR A 26 -23.82 11.73 2.45
C THR A 26 -25.27 11.79 1.95
N PRO A 27 -25.99 12.93 2.12
CA PRO A 27 -27.43 13.04 1.85
C PRO A 27 -27.83 12.84 0.39
N GLU A 28 -26.94 13.10 -0.57
CA GLU A 28 -27.20 12.98 -2.00
C GLU A 28 -26.77 11.62 -2.57
N ALA A 29 -26.31 10.68 -1.73
CA ALA A 29 -25.94 9.34 -2.17
C ALA A 29 -27.13 8.62 -2.84
N ASP A 30 -26.82 7.69 -3.73
CA ASP A 30 -27.85 6.89 -4.41
C ASP A 30 -28.76 6.19 -3.39
N GLY A 31 -30.07 6.26 -3.62
CA GLY A 31 -31.08 5.73 -2.69
C GLY A 31 -30.88 4.25 -2.36
N ALA A 32 -30.37 3.44 -3.29
CA ALA A 32 -30.10 2.02 -3.07
C ALA A 32 -29.00 1.78 -2.02
N LEU A 33 -28.13 2.77 -1.78
CA LEU A 33 -27.10 2.70 -0.75
C LEU A 33 -27.67 2.94 0.64
N PHE A 34 -28.62 3.87 0.79
CA PHE A 34 -29.26 4.15 2.09
C PHE A 34 -30.02 2.96 2.64
N ASP A 35 -30.62 2.14 1.76
CA ASP A 35 -31.28 0.90 2.16
C ASP A 35 -30.31 -0.08 2.87
N CYS A 36 -29.00 0.05 2.62
CA CYS A 36 -27.95 -0.76 3.23
C CYS A 36 -27.31 -0.12 4.48
N GLU A 37 -27.71 1.09 4.90
CA GLU A 37 -27.06 1.83 6.00
C GLU A 37 -27.10 1.06 7.33
N ASN A 38 -28.22 0.37 7.59
CA ASN A 38 -28.45 -0.43 8.78
C ASN A 38 -28.04 -1.91 8.64
N GLU A 39 -27.79 -2.36 7.40
CA GLU A 39 -27.34 -3.72 7.10
C GLU A 39 -26.20 -3.68 6.06
N PRO A 40 -24.97 -3.26 6.44
CA PRO A 40 -23.88 -3.05 5.50
C PRO A 40 -23.43 -4.32 4.75
N ASP A 41 -23.71 -5.50 5.30
CA ASP A 41 -23.47 -6.79 4.62
C ASP A 41 -24.33 -6.98 3.36
N ALA A 42 -25.40 -6.18 3.19
CA ALA A 42 -26.25 -6.17 1.99
C ALA A 42 -25.62 -5.40 0.81
N LEU A 43 -24.48 -4.74 0.99
CA LEU A 43 -23.70 -4.07 -0.07
C LEU A 43 -23.04 -5.09 -1.02
N THR A 44 -23.88 -5.75 -1.80
CA THR A 44 -23.47 -6.70 -2.84
C THR A 44 -23.11 -5.99 -4.14
N ASN A 45 -22.41 -6.67 -5.04
CA ASN A 45 -22.13 -6.14 -6.38
C ASN A 45 -23.40 -5.70 -7.13
N ALA A 46 -24.54 -6.36 -6.89
CA ALA A 46 -25.81 -6.01 -7.52
C ALA A 46 -26.35 -4.64 -7.10
N VAL A 47 -25.97 -4.15 -5.91
CA VAL A 47 -26.30 -2.81 -5.42
C VAL A 47 -25.20 -1.82 -5.82
N ILE A 48 -23.93 -2.22 -5.69
CA ILE A 48 -22.79 -1.33 -5.92
C ILE A 48 -22.58 -1.02 -7.40
N ASP A 49 -22.63 -2.00 -8.29
CA ASP A 49 -22.29 -1.80 -9.70
C ASP A 49 -23.24 -0.83 -10.44
N PRO A 50 -24.57 -0.85 -10.22
CA PRO A 50 -25.47 0.15 -10.78
C PRO A 50 -25.18 1.58 -10.32
N VAL A 51 -24.59 1.76 -9.14
CA VAL A 51 -24.19 3.09 -8.63
C VAL A 51 -22.82 3.50 -9.17
N LEU A 52 -21.84 2.58 -9.18
CA LEU A 52 -20.49 2.90 -9.61
C LEU A 52 -20.33 3.03 -11.13
N ASN A 53 -21.00 2.21 -11.94
CA ASN A 53 -20.83 2.24 -13.40
C ASN A 53 -21.13 3.62 -14.00
N PRO A 54 -22.27 4.27 -13.69
CA PRO A 54 -22.56 5.60 -14.21
C PRO A 54 -21.53 6.67 -13.77
N ILE A 55 -20.95 6.53 -12.57
CA ILE A 55 -19.90 7.43 -12.09
C ILE A 55 -18.62 7.22 -12.90
N VAL A 56 -18.24 5.95 -13.14
CA VAL A 56 -17.09 5.59 -13.98
C VAL A 56 -17.25 6.16 -15.39
N ASP A 57 -18.39 5.91 -16.01
CA ASP A 57 -18.66 6.39 -17.38
C ASP A 57 -18.62 7.92 -17.45
N ALA A 58 -19.24 8.62 -16.50
CA ALA A 58 -19.27 10.07 -16.47
C ALA A 58 -17.89 10.70 -16.21
N VAL A 59 -17.09 10.14 -15.30
CA VAL A 59 -15.73 10.62 -14.99
C VAL A 59 -14.77 10.34 -16.15
N ALA A 60 -14.93 9.23 -16.84
CA ALA A 60 -14.14 8.91 -18.03
C ALA A 60 -14.42 9.87 -19.20
N GLU A 61 -15.64 10.40 -19.30
CA GLU A 61 -15.99 11.43 -20.29
C GLU A 61 -15.55 12.83 -19.85
N ASN A 62 -15.72 13.17 -18.58
CA ASN A 62 -15.33 14.46 -18.00
C ASN A 62 -14.88 14.29 -16.53
N PRO A 63 -13.59 14.53 -16.20
CA PRO A 63 -13.08 14.43 -14.84
C PRO A 63 -13.85 15.30 -13.81
N GLU A 64 -14.43 16.42 -14.24
CA GLU A 64 -15.22 17.30 -13.38
C GLU A 64 -16.49 16.62 -12.85
N ALA A 65 -17.01 15.59 -13.54
CA ALA A 65 -18.23 14.89 -13.14
C ALA A 65 -18.18 14.35 -11.71
N ILE A 66 -16.97 14.09 -11.18
CA ILE A 66 -16.75 13.65 -9.79
C ILE A 66 -17.32 14.64 -8.75
N THR A 67 -17.42 15.93 -9.09
CA THR A 67 -17.89 17.01 -8.19
C THR A 67 -19.41 17.09 -8.07
N ARG A 68 -20.15 16.27 -8.83
CA ARG A 68 -21.60 16.18 -8.68
C ARG A 68 -21.94 15.64 -7.29
N ALA A 69 -22.84 16.30 -6.58
CA ALA A 69 -23.19 15.92 -5.21
C ALA A 69 -23.59 14.45 -5.09
N SER A 70 -24.41 13.96 -6.03
CA SER A 70 -24.82 12.56 -6.06
C SER A 70 -23.68 11.57 -6.21
N TYR A 71 -22.63 11.92 -6.95
CA TYR A 71 -21.48 11.05 -7.18
C TYR A 71 -20.52 11.11 -6.00
N MET A 72 -20.20 12.32 -5.54
CA MET A 72 -19.34 12.50 -4.37
C MET A 72 -19.90 11.78 -3.15
N ASP A 73 -21.18 11.98 -2.84
CA ASP A 73 -21.81 11.38 -1.66
C ASP A 73 -21.92 9.86 -1.79
N SER A 74 -22.21 9.33 -2.99
CA SER A 74 -22.24 7.88 -3.21
C SER A 74 -20.86 7.25 -3.02
N LEU A 75 -19.79 7.89 -3.49
CA LEU A 75 -18.42 7.42 -3.30
C LEU A 75 -18.02 7.47 -1.81
N GLN A 76 -18.30 8.58 -1.13
CA GLN A 76 -18.04 8.70 0.31
C GLN A 76 -18.85 7.70 1.12
N PHE A 77 -20.12 7.46 0.76
CA PHE A 77 -20.96 6.45 1.41
C PHE A 77 -20.33 5.07 1.28
N LEU A 78 -19.94 4.66 0.08
CA LEU A 78 -19.26 3.38 -0.14
C LEU A 78 -17.95 3.29 0.66
N LEU A 79 -17.17 4.38 0.73
CA LEU A 79 -15.92 4.44 1.50
C LEU A 79 -16.13 4.39 3.02
N LYS A 80 -17.23 4.94 3.56
CA LYS A 80 -17.63 4.75 4.98
C LYS A 80 -17.79 3.28 5.33
N TYR A 81 -18.32 2.48 4.41
CA TYR A 81 -18.59 1.05 4.61
C TYR A 81 -17.56 0.13 3.92
N ALA A 82 -16.35 0.63 3.63
CA ALA A 82 -15.33 -0.12 2.89
C ALA A 82 -14.97 -1.49 3.48
N SER A 83 -15.03 -1.65 4.80
CA SER A 83 -14.82 -2.93 5.51
C SER A 83 -15.84 -4.01 5.13
N TYR A 84 -17.01 -3.62 4.59
CA TYR A 84 -18.06 -4.54 4.12
C TYR A 84 -18.01 -4.74 2.60
N LEU A 85 -17.37 -3.83 1.85
CA LEU A 85 -17.31 -3.94 0.39
C LEU A 85 -16.52 -5.16 -0.10
N PRO A 86 -16.95 -5.82 -1.19
CA PRO A 86 -16.15 -6.80 -1.90
C PRO A 86 -14.84 -6.18 -2.43
N THR A 87 -13.75 -6.96 -2.46
CA THR A 87 -12.43 -6.43 -2.91
C THR A 87 -12.47 -5.88 -4.32
N HIS A 88 -13.22 -6.51 -5.23
CA HIS A 88 -13.41 -6.01 -6.59
C HIS A 88 -14.05 -4.62 -6.62
N ALA A 89 -15.08 -4.38 -5.80
CA ALA A 89 -15.73 -3.08 -5.72
C ALA A 89 -14.77 -1.99 -5.20
N LEU A 90 -13.96 -2.32 -4.20
CA LEU A 90 -12.95 -1.39 -3.68
C LEU A 90 -11.82 -1.13 -4.68
N SER A 91 -11.38 -2.13 -5.44
CA SER A 91 -10.44 -1.94 -6.55
C SER A 91 -11.02 -1.03 -7.63
N LYS A 92 -12.30 -1.20 -7.97
CA LYS A 92 -12.98 -0.35 -8.95
C LYS A 92 -13.13 1.11 -8.49
N LEU A 93 -13.39 1.35 -7.20
CA LEU A 93 -13.34 2.69 -6.59
C LEU A 93 -11.95 3.32 -6.71
N PHE A 94 -10.90 2.55 -6.43
CA PHE A 94 -9.52 3.01 -6.57
C PHE A 94 -9.18 3.34 -8.03
N ASP A 95 -9.51 2.46 -8.97
CA ASP A 95 -9.26 2.65 -10.39
C ASP A 95 -10.02 3.87 -10.94
N LEU A 96 -11.28 4.08 -10.53
CA LEU A 96 -12.07 5.28 -10.83
C LEU A 96 -11.32 6.56 -10.42
N VAL A 97 -10.94 6.67 -9.15
CA VAL A 97 -10.31 7.88 -8.61
C VAL A 97 -8.95 8.12 -9.27
N MET A 98 -8.16 7.06 -9.48
CA MET A 98 -6.85 7.16 -10.12
C MET A 98 -6.93 7.55 -11.59
N SER A 99 -7.88 6.99 -12.34
CA SER A 99 -8.07 7.32 -13.76
C SER A 99 -8.60 8.74 -13.96
N GLY A 100 -9.55 9.19 -13.13
CA GLY A 100 -10.03 10.57 -13.14
C GLY A 100 -8.92 11.57 -12.79
N LEU A 101 -8.12 11.30 -11.75
CA LEU A 101 -6.98 12.14 -11.37
C LEU A 101 -5.92 12.20 -12.48
N ALA A 102 -5.64 11.09 -13.15
CA ALA A 102 -4.70 11.05 -14.27
C ALA A 102 -5.18 11.90 -15.46
N ALA A 103 -6.47 11.77 -15.81
CA ALA A 103 -7.08 12.59 -16.86
C ALA A 103 -7.06 14.08 -16.52
N GLU A 104 -7.30 14.44 -15.25
CA GLU A 104 -7.19 15.82 -14.77
C GLU A 104 -5.75 16.35 -14.85
N ALA A 105 -4.76 15.54 -14.48
CA ALA A 105 -3.34 15.90 -14.61
C ALA A 105 -2.94 16.14 -16.08
N ASP A 106 -3.44 15.33 -17.02
CA ASP A 106 -3.23 15.52 -18.45
C ASP A 106 -3.90 16.80 -18.97
N ALA A 107 -5.09 17.13 -18.50
CA ALA A 107 -5.78 18.39 -18.83
C ALA A 107 -4.99 19.61 -18.35
N ILE A 108 -4.48 19.58 -17.11
CA ILE A 108 -3.61 20.64 -16.57
C ILE A 108 -2.37 20.82 -17.46
N LEU A 109 -1.72 19.74 -17.88
CA LEU A 109 -0.52 19.84 -18.72
C LEU A 109 -0.80 20.52 -20.06
N HIS A 110 -1.99 20.32 -20.63
CA HIS A 110 -2.44 20.99 -21.85
C HIS A 110 -2.75 22.48 -21.61
N ASP A 111 -3.44 22.80 -20.52
CA ASP A 111 -3.96 24.15 -20.27
C ASP A 111 -2.91 25.11 -19.66
N LEU A 112 -1.80 24.56 -19.14
CA LEU A 112 -0.62 25.32 -18.67
C LEU A 112 0.09 26.12 -19.76
N GLU A 113 -0.21 25.89 -21.04
CA GLU A 113 0.34 26.68 -22.17
C GLU A 113 -0.26 28.11 -22.23
N SER A 114 -1.34 28.38 -21.48
CA SER A 114 -2.06 29.66 -21.41
C SER A 114 -2.17 30.22 -19.98
N PRO A 115 -1.06 30.69 -19.38
CA PRO A 115 -0.95 31.03 -17.95
C PRO A 115 -1.74 32.25 -17.46
N ASP A 116 -2.41 33.01 -18.33
CA ASP A 116 -3.22 34.18 -17.95
C ASP A 116 -4.65 33.83 -17.49
N ASP A 117 -5.06 32.56 -17.58
CA ASP A 117 -6.39 32.10 -17.17
C ASP A 117 -6.43 31.63 -15.71
N GLN A 118 -6.57 32.60 -14.80
CA GLN A 118 -6.68 32.35 -13.35
C GLN A 118 -7.91 31.51 -12.98
N GLU A 119 -8.98 31.55 -13.78
CA GLU A 119 -10.21 30.82 -13.52
C GLU A 119 -10.01 29.33 -13.80
N THR A 120 -9.37 28.99 -14.92
CA THR A 120 -8.97 27.63 -15.28
C THR A 120 -8.02 27.02 -14.25
N LEU A 121 -7.01 27.76 -13.78
CA LEU A 121 -6.11 27.27 -12.73
C LEU A 121 -6.84 27.00 -11.40
N ALA A 122 -7.79 27.86 -11.03
CA ALA A 122 -8.60 27.67 -9.83
C ALA A 122 -9.51 26.44 -9.94
N HIS A 123 -10.06 26.19 -11.13
CA HIS A 123 -10.86 25.02 -11.43
C HIS A 123 -10.05 23.72 -11.28
N HIS A 124 -8.88 23.64 -11.93
CA HIS A 124 -8.01 22.47 -11.81
C HIS A 124 -7.57 22.20 -10.36
N LYS A 125 -7.23 23.27 -9.62
CA LYS A 125 -6.90 23.15 -8.20
C LYS A 125 -8.05 22.52 -7.42
N HIS A 126 -9.28 22.95 -7.67
CA HIS A 126 -10.46 22.41 -6.99
C HIS A 126 -10.65 20.92 -7.29
N LEU A 127 -10.50 20.51 -8.55
CA LEU A 127 -10.59 19.09 -8.94
C LEU A 127 -9.49 18.24 -8.30
N LEU A 128 -8.24 18.73 -8.29
CA LEU A 128 -7.14 18.06 -7.61
C LEU A 128 -7.37 17.88 -6.11
N GLU A 129 -7.98 18.87 -5.44
CA GLU A 129 -8.34 18.77 -4.02
C GLU A 129 -9.40 17.69 -3.79
N VAL A 130 -10.43 17.62 -4.64
CA VAL A 130 -11.48 16.59 -4.58
C VAL A 130 -10.91 15.19 -4.82
N TYR A 131 -10.16 15.00 -5.90
CA TYR A 131 -9.52 13.72 -6.21
C TYR A 131 -8.50 13.32 -5.14
N GLY A 132 -7.69 14.26 -4.65
CA GLY A 132 -6.72 14.02 -3.59
C GLY A 132 -7.38 13.54 -2.30
N PHE A 133 -8.50 14.14 -1.90
CA PHE A 133 -9.29 13.71 -0.75
C PHE A 133 -9.85 12.29 -0.92
N LEU A 134 -10.49 12.01 -2.06
CA LEU A 134 -11.02 10.68 -2.36
C LEU A 134 -9.91 9.62 -2.45
N LEU A 135 -8.75 9.97 -3.02
CA LEU A 135 -7.61 9.07 -3.13
C LEU A 135 -7.06 8.72 -1.74
N GLN A 136 -6.88 9.71 -0.87
CA GLN A 136 -6.45 9.48 0.52
C GLN A 136 -7.38 8.49 1.22
N TRP A 137 -8.70 8.70 1.14
CA TRP A 137 -9.67 7.83 1.80
C TRP A 137 -9.67 6.42 1.16
N THR A 138 -9.62 6.33 -0.17
CA THR A 138 -9.62 5.04 -0.86
C THR A 138 -8.36 4.23 -0.56
N VAL A 139 -7.19 4.87 -0.49
CA VAL A 139 -5.93 4.22 -0.07
C VAL A 139 -6.06 3.69 1.36
N ALA A 140 -6.53 4.51 2.31
CA ALA A 140 -6.72 4.07 3.69
C ALA A 140 -7.71 2.89 3.80
N ALA A 141 -8.77 2.90 2.99
CA ALA A 141 -9.73 1.80 2.91
C ALA A 141 -9.11 0.51 2.33
N VAL A 142 -8.33 0.62 1.25
CA VAL A 142 -7.60 -0.51 0.63
C VAL A 142 -6.59 -1.11 1.60
N GLU A 143 -5.82 -0.27 2.29
CA GLU A 143 -4.85 -0.70 3.30
C GLU A 143 -5.53 -1.45 4.45
N THR A 144 -6.64 -0.92 4.94
CA THR A 144 -7.45 -1.55 5.99
C THR A 144 -7.97 -2.93 5.51
N LYS A 145 -8.54 -2.99 4.31
CA LYS A 145 -9.06 -4.25 3.72
C LYS A 145 -7.96 -5.28 3.47
N ALA A 146 -6.78 -4.84 3.04
CA ALA A 146 -5.60 -5.69 2.87
C ALA A 146 -5.10 -6.24 4.21
N ALA A 147 -5.17 -5.43 5.27
CA ALA A 147 -4.84 -5.84 6.63
C ALA A 147 -5.82 -6.88 7.19
N GLU A 148 -7.12 -6.82 6.84
CA GLU A 148 -8.17 -7.77 7.26
C GLU A 148 -8.05 -9.16 6.65
N LYS A 149 -7.72 -9.26 5.35
CA LYS A 149 -7.40 -10.55 4.70
C LYS A 149 -6.17 -11.22 5.33
N SER A 150 -5.33 -10.44 5.98
CA SER A 150 -4.18 -10.92 6.73
C SER A 150 -4.54 -11.41 8.15
N SER A 151 -5.78 -11.21 8.62
CA SER A 151 -6.28 -11.65 9.94
C SER A 151 -7.39 -12.70 9.90
N ALA A 152 -8.07 -12.91 8.76
CA ALA A 152 -9.12 -13.93 8.63
C ALA A 152 -8.55 -15.31 8.20
N GLN A 153 -7.90 -16.01 9.12
CA GLN A 153 -7.71 -17.47 9.06
C GLN A 153 -8.21 -18.11 10.35
N PRO A 154 -8.98 -19.22 10.30
CA PRO A 154 -9.29 -19.99 11.49
C PRO A 154 -8.00 -20.69 11.95
N VAL A 155 -7.61 -20.46 13.21
CA VAL A 155 -6.60 -21.18 14.01
C VAL A 155 -5.56 -21.97 13.20
N ALA A 156 -4.54 -21.27 12.68
CA ALA A 156 -3.22 -21.86 12.43
C ALA A 156 -2.15 -20.75 12.34
N ARG A 157 -1.32 -20.63 13.39
CA ARG A 157 0.06 -20.10 13.40
C ARG A 157 0.37 -18.83 12.58
N GLY A 158 0.55 -17.72 13.29
CA GLY A 158 1.49 -16.65 12.93
C GLY A 158 1.03 -15.75 11.77
N ARG A 159 0.67 -14.51 12.10
CA ARG A 159 0.53 -13.43 11.11
C ARG A 159 1.91 -13.07 10.57
N GLN A 160 2.46 -13.92 9.71
CA GLN A 160 3.54 -13.56 8.80
C GLN A 160 2.99 -12.50 7.87
N VAL A 161 3.67 -11.37 7.78
CA VAL A 161 3.49 -10.41 6.68
C VAL A 161 3.65 -11.21 5.39
N LYS A 162 2.56 -11.49 4.66
CA LYS A 162 2.62 -12.24 3.40
C LYS A 162 3.01 -11.31 2.26
N VAL A 163 4.12 -10.61 2.46
CA VAL A 163 4.82 -9.78 1.49
C VAL A 163 5.99 -10.62 0.98
N LYS A 164 5.71 -11.57 0.09
CA LYS A 164 6.79 -12.24 -0.63
C LYS A 164 7.32 -11.24 -1.64
N GLY A 165 8.57 -10.81 -1.48
CA GLY A 165 9.26 -9.93 -2.42
C GLY A 165 9.36 -8.44 -2.03
N GLN A 166 8.29 -7.76 -1.58
CA GLN A 166 8.38 -6.29 -1.41
C GLN A 166 9.37 -5.87 -0.30
N LEU A 167 9.53 -6.68 0.76
CA LEU A 167 10.56 -6.40 1.77
C LEU A 167 11.98 -6.51 1.19
N GLY A 168 12.20 -7.36 0.20
CA GLY A 168 13.46 -7.42 -0.52
C GLY A 168 13.69 -6.15 -1.36
N GLU A 169 12.65 -5.65 -2.03
CA GLU A 169 12.70 -4.36 -2.74
C GLU A 169 13.02 -3.20 -1.79
N MET A 170 12.35 -3.13 -0.64
CA MET A 170 12.65 -2.13 0.39
C MET A 170 14.07 -2.27 0.95
N ALA A 171 14.59 -3.50 1.05
CA ALA A 171 15.97 -3.71 1.48
C ALA A 171 16.99 -3.18 0.45
N LYS A 172 16.67 -3.20 -0.86
CA LYS A 172 17.52 -2.58 -1.89
C LYS A 172 17.62 -1.07 -1.71
N CYS A 173 16.53 -0.42 -1.29
CA CYS A 173 16.50 1.02 -1.01
C CYS A 173 17.47 1.47 0.09
N LEU A 174 18.03 0.56 0.90
CA LEU A 174 19.09 0.89 1.88
C LEU A 174 20.39 1.37 1.22
N GLU A 175 20.58 1.06 -0.06
CA GLU A 175 21.74 1.41 -0.89
C GLU A 175 21.35 2.36 -2.04
N ASP A 176 20.22 3.07 -1.90
CA ASP A 176 19.77 4.07 -2.86
C ASP A 176 20.70 5.30 -2.90
N GLU A 177 20.82 5.92 -4.08
CA GLU A 177 21.62 7.13 -4.27
C GLU A 177 20.98 8.35 -3.57
N ASP A 178 19.64 8.42 -3.51
CA ASP A 178 18.95 9.43 -2.73
C ASP A 178 18.98 9.03 -1.24
N ARG A 179 19.76 9.79 -0.48
CA ARG A 179 19.91 9.62 0.97
C ARG A 179 18.57 9.59 1.71
N ARG A 180 17.56 10.32 1.23
CA ARG A 180 16.22 10.32 1.86
C ARG A 180 15.56 8.97 1.74
N ILE A 181 15.68 8.31 0.59
CA ILE A 181 15.13 6.97 0.35
C ILE A 181 15.85 5.95 1.22
N ALA A 182 17.17 6.04 1.31
CA ALA A 182 17.97 5.20 2.19
C ALA A 182 17.61 5.38 3.68
N ASP A 183 17.40 6.62 4.13
CA ASP A 183 17.02 6.92 5.51
C ASP A 183 15.60 6.41 5.82
N LEU A 184 14.64 6.57 4.90
CA LEU A 184 13.29 6.00 5.04
C LEU A 184 13.32 4.47 5.13
N ALA A 185 14.12 3.80 4.30
CA ALA A 185 14.29 2.35 4.35
C ALA A 185 14.90 1.91 5.70
N ARG A 186 15.90 2.65 6.21
CA ARG A 186 16.47 2.39 7.55
C ARG A 186 15.44 2.53 8.65
N MET A 187 14.69 3.63 8.66
CA MET A 187 13.63 3.88 9.65
C MET A 187 12.57 2.77 9.61
N PHE A 188 12.14 2.37 8.41
CA PHE A 188 11.19 1.29 8.22
C PHE A 188 11.68 -0.03 8.82
N PHE A 189 12.90 -0.47 8.53
CA PHE A 189 13.41 -1.73 9.07
C PHE A 189 13.67 -1.67 10.57
N THR A 190 14.08 -0.51 11.10
CA THR A 190 14.17 -0.30 12.55
C THR A 190 12.80 -0.45 13.20
N GLU A 191 11.74 0.16 12.67
CA GLU A 191 10.39 0.00 13.20
C GLU A 191 9.87 -1.44 13.02
N LEU A 192 10.11 -2.06 11.87
CA LEU A 192 9.71 -3.44 11.60
C LEU A 192 10.37 -4.42 12.58
N SER A 193 11.62 -4.15 12.98
CA SER A 193 12.34 -4.99 13.94
C SER A 193 11.67 -5.06 15.32
N THR A 194 10.91 -4.04 15.71
CA THR A 194 10.20 -4.03 17.00
C THR A 194 8.93 -4.90 16.99
N LYS A 195 8.47 -5.33 15.82
CA LYS A 195 7.23 -6.11 15.63
C LYS A 195 7.52 -7.60 15.51
N ASP A 196 7.33 -8.34 16.61
CA ASP A 196 7.29 -9.82 16.66
C ASP A 196 8.41 -10.56 15.87
N ASN A 197 9.65 -10.06 15.94
CA ASN A 197 10.80 -10.61 15.21
C ASN A 197 10.59 -10.67 13.69
N ALA A 198 9.81 -9.74 13.13
CA ALA A 198 9.41 -9.75 11.71
C ALA A 198 10.63 -9.83 10.77
N VAL A 199 11.70 -9.08 11.04
CA VAL A 199 12.92 -9.12 10.22
C VAL A 199 13.51 -10.54 10.15
N TYR A 200 13.60 -11.26 11.28
CA TYR A 200 14.02 -12.66 11.31
C TYR A 200 13.08 -13.57 10.51
N ASN A 201 11.77 -13.41 10.72
CA ASN A 201 10.75 -14.24 10.06
C ASN A 201 10.76 -14.09 8.53
N HIS A 202 11.11 -12.90 8.04
CA HIS A 202 11.14 -12.55 6.62
C HIS A 202 12.56 -12.58 6.00
N PHE A 203 13.60 -12.78 6.79
CA PHE A 203 14.99 -12.72 6.33
C PHE A 203 15.27 -13.62 5.13
N VAL A 204 14.80 -14.87 5.20
CA VAL A 204 15.06 -15.92 4.20
C VAL A 204 14.48 -15.55 2.83
N ASP A 205 13.37 -14.81 2.80
CA ASP A 205 12.72 -14.30 1.59
C ASP A 205 13.48 -13.09 1.02
N MET A 206 13.76 -12.09 1.87
CA MET A 206 14.55 -10.92 1.51
C MET A 206 15.92 -11.30 0.95
N PHE A 207 16.62 -12.20 1.65
CA PHE A 207 17.92 -12.72 1.24
C PHE A 207 17.88 -13.38 -0.14
N SER A 208 16.84 -14.20 -0.41
CA SER A 208 16.68 -14.86 -1.71
C SER A 208 16.50 -13.86 -2.85
N LEU A 209 15.72 -12.80 -2.63
CA LEU A 209 15.52 -11.76 -3.64
C LEU A 209 16.81 -10.98 -3.89
N LEU A 210 17.48 -10.55 -2.82
CA LEU A 210 18.72 -9.79 -2.91
C LEU A 210 19.86 -10.59 -3.57
N SER A 211 19.95 -11.89 -3.31
CA SER A 211 20.98 -12.76 -3.89
C SER A 211 20.69 -13.13 -5.36
N ALA A 212 19.42 -13.04 -5.79
CA ALA A 212 19.03 -13.23 -7.19
C ALA A 212 19.09 -11.94 -8.02
N GLU A 213 19.23 -10.78 -7.39
CA GLU A 213 19.24 -9.47 -8.05
C GLU A 213 20.53 -9.23 -8.83
N LYS A 214 20.40 -9.06 -10.16
CA LYS A 214 21.56 -8.86 -11.04
C LYS A 214 22.12 -7.44 -10.97
N GLY A 215 21.28 -6.46 -10.63
CA GLY A 215 21.68 -5.05 -10.50
C GLY A 215 22.42 -4.73 -9.20
N LEU A 216 22.49 -5.65 -8.24
CA LEU A 216 23.03 -5.40 -6.91
C LEU A 216 24.50 -5.85 -6.78
N GLY A 217 25.40 -4.88 -6.62
CA GLY A 217 26.82 -5.14 -6.38
C GLY A 217 27.08 -5.94 -5.08
N GLU A 218 28.18 -6.70 -5.05
CA GLU A 218 28.52 -7.58 -3.90
C GLU A 218 28.67 -6.81 -2.59
N GLU A 219 29.33 -5.65 -2.64
CA GLU A 219 29.57 -4.85 -1.45
C GLU A 219 28.27 -4.24 -0.91
N SER A 220 27.38 -3.80 -1.80
CA SER A 220 26.04 -3.29 -1.45
C SER A 220 25.19 -4.40 -0.83
N PHE A 221 25.16 -5.59 -1.46
CA PHE A 221 24.51 -6.78 -0.90
C PHE A 221 25.01 -7.09 0.52
N ARG A 222 26.34 -7.13 0.70
CA ARG A 222 26.95 -7.42 2.01
C ARG A 222 26.58 -6.38 3.07
N ARG A 223 26.48 -5.09 2.72
CA ARG A 223 26.03 -4.03 3.64
C ARG A 223 24.56 -4.22 4.05
N ILE A 224 23.69 -4.49 3.08
CA ILE A 224 22.27 -4.77 3.34
C ILE A 224 22.10 -5.98 4.26
N VAL A 225 22.77 -7.10 3.96
CA VAL A 225 22.66 -8.32 4.75
C VAL A 225 23.19 -8.12 6.17
N ARG A 226 24.31 -7.42 6.36
CA ARG A 226 24.81 -7.07 7.70
C ARG A 226 23.79 -6.25 8.49
N PHE A 227 23.17 -5.26 7.85
CA PHE A 227 22.15 -4.44 8.49
C PHE A 227 20.93 -5.28 8.92
N LEU A 228 20.39 -6.11 8.03
CA LEU A 228 19.23 -6.97 8.33
C LEU A 228 19.52 -8.00 9.43
N LEU A 229 20.69 -8.64 9.39
CA LEU A 229 21.12 -9.58 10.43
C LEU A 229 21.34 -8.89 11.78
N GLY A 230 21.66 -7.60 11.79
CA GLY A 230 21.79 -6.81 13.02
C GLY A 230 20.52 -6.80 13.88
N PHE A 231 19.34 -7.04 13.30
CA PHE A 231 18.08 -7.15 14.04
C PHE A 231 17.79 -8.55 14.58
N VAL A 232 18.61 -9.56 14.28
CA VAL A 232 18.44 -10.95 14.73
C VAL A 232 19.24 -11.17 16.03
N GLU A 233 18.79 -10.55 17.12
CA GLU A 233 19.54 -10.56 18.39
C GLU A 233 19.40 -11.87 19.19
N LYS A 234 18.34 -12.64 18.97
CA LYS A 234 18.08 -13.88 19.74
C LYS A 234 18.93 -15.02 19.21
N ASP A 235 19.78 -15.61 20.06
CA ASP A 235 20.63 -16.77 19.73
C ASP A 235 19.86 -17.92 19.06
N LYS A 236 18.66 -18.22 19.56
CA LYS A 236 17.81 -19.26 18.97
C LYS A 236 17.42 -18.94 17.53
N HIS A 237 17.10 -17.68 17.23
CA HIS A 237 16.74 -17.25 15.88
C HIS A 237 17.97 -17.27 14.96
N ALA A 238 19.13 -16.81 15.45
CA ALA A 238 20.38 -16.87 14.71
C ALA A 238 20.74 -18.32 14.32
N ARG A 239 20.65 -19.28 15.24
CA ARG A 239 20.89 -20.71 14.95
C ARG A 239 19.91 -21.28 13.93
N GLN A 240 18.61 -21.04 14.13
CA GLN A 240 17.58 -21.49 13.18
C GLN A 240 17.75 -20.88 11.78
N LEU A 241 18.21 -19.62 11.72
CA LEU A 241 18.51 -18.97 10.45
C LEU A 241 19.73 -19.60 9.78
N ALA A 242 20.78 -19.89 10.54
CA ALA A 242 21.97 -20.56 10.05
C ALA A 242 21.63 -21.94 9.47
N ASP A 243 20.81 -22.75 10.15
CA ASP A 243 20.38 -24.06 9.64
C ASP A 243 19.62 -23.92 8.30
N LYS A 244 18.70 -22.94 8.21
CA LYS A 244 17.94 -22.66 6.99
C LYS A 244 18.84 -22.22 5.82
N LEU A 245 19.86 -21.40 6.09
CA LEU A 245 20.81 -20.94 5.09
C LEU A 245 21.80 -22.04 4.69
N ALA A 246 22.32 -22.82 5.63
CA ALA A 246 23.21 -23.95 5.37
C ALA A 246 22.53 -25.00 4.47
N ALA A 247 21.25 -25.30 4.72
CA ALA A 247 20.46 -26.19 3.87
C ALA A 247 20.28 -25.68 2.42
N ARG A 248 20.51 -24.38 2.16
CA ARG A 248 20.45 -23.78 0.81
C ARG A 248 21.74 -23.92 0.02
N LEU A 249 22.90 -24.12 0.66
CA LEU A 249 24.19 -24.23 -0.04
C LEU A 249 24.16 -25.32 -1.12
N ALA A 250 23.53 -26.46 -0.83
CA ALA A 250 23.39 -27.57 -1.77
C ALA A 250 22.40 -27.32 -2.93
N ARG A 251 21.64 -26.22 -2.88
CA ARG A 251 20.58 -25.86 -3.84
C ARG A 251 20.90 -24.56 -4.59
N CYS A 252 22.10 -24.02 -4.44
CA CYS A 252 22.50 -22.81 -5.16
C CYS A 252 22.78 -23.14 -6.62
N ASP A 253 22.21 -22.36 -7.54
CA ASP A 253 22.36 -22.56 -8.98
C ASP A 253 23.60 -21.82 -9.54
N THR A 254 24.14 -20.88 -8.77
CA THR A 254 25.28 -20.04 -9.16
C THR A 254 26.31 -19.92 -8.05
N GLU A 255 27.58 -19.71 -8.43
CA GLU A 255 28.67 -19.42 -7.49
C GLU A 255 28.37 -18.18 -6.64
N ARG A 256 27.74 -17.16 -7.25
CA ARG A 256 27.36 -15.94 -6.52
C ARG A 256 26.39 -16.24 -5.37
N GLN A 257 25.32 -16.99 -5.64
CA GLN A 257 24.37 -17.37 -4.59
C GLN A 257 25.04 -18.19 -3.49
N TRP A 258 25.96 -19.09 -3.86
CA TRP A 258 26.72 -19.87 -2.88
C TRP A 258 27.58 -18.95 -1.99
N ASN A 259 28.30 -18.00 -2.58
CA ASN A 259 29.13 -17.02 -1.88
C ASN A 259 28.30 -16.11 -0.97
N ASP A 260 27.12 -15.68 -1.42
CA ASP A 260 26.18 -14.88 -0.64
C ASP A 260 25.71 -15.65 0.60
N VAL A 261 25.35 -16.93 0.43
CA VAL A 261 24.90 -17.80 1.54
C VAL A 261 26.03 -18.04 2.52
N ALA A 262 27.23 -18.34 2.02
CA ALA A 262 28.43 -18.53 2.84
C ALA A 262 28.77 -17.27 3.65
N PHE A 263 28.65 -16.09 3.02
CA PHE A 263 28.85 -14.80 3.69
C PHE A 263 27.83 -14.60 4.83
N ALA A 264 26.54 -14.81 4.57
CA ALA A 264 25.52 -14.66 5.61
C ALA A 264 25.68 -15.65 6.76
N LEU A 265 26.09 -16.89 6.47
CA LEU A 265 26.43 -17.88 7.50
C LEU A 265 27.58 -17.41 8.39
N GLY A 266 28.64 -16.84 7.80
CA GLY A 266 29.79 -16.32 8.55
C GLY A 266 29.49 -15.12 9.45
N LEU A 267 28.34 -14.45 9.27
CA LEU A 267 27.87 -13.37 10.13
C LEU A 267 27.05 -13.86 11.33
N LEU A 268 26.53 -15.08 11.29
CA LEU A 268 25.71 -15.63 12.36
C LEU A 268 26.62 -16.27 13.43
N PRO A 269 26.33 -16.09 14.73
CA PRO A 269 27.12 -16.68 15.81
C PRO A 269 27.09 -18.21 15.73
N HIS A 270 28.17 -18.79 15.20
CA HIS A 270 28.44 -20.23 15.24
C HIS A 270 28.75 -20.66 16.67
N LYS A 271 27.74 -21.01 17.46
CA LYS A 271 27.94 -21.93 18.59
C LYS A 271 27.38 -23.31 18.24
N ASN A 272 28.09 -23.98 17.34
CA ASN A 272 28.13 -25.44 17.33
C ASN A 272 29.18 -25.86 18.35
N GLU A 273 28.74 -26.18 19.56
CA GLU A 273 29.59 -26.87 20.56
C GLU A 273 29.92 -28.31 20.14
N GLU A 274 29.40 -28.80 19.01
CA GLU A 274 29.70 -30.12 18.43
C GLU A 274 30.94 -30.14 17.50
N ILE A 275 31.61 -29.01 17.28
CA ILE A 275 32.91 -28.98 16.56
C ILE A 275 34.10 -28.95 17.54
N ALA A 276 33.83 -29.00 18.86
CA ALA A 276 34.85 -29.00 19.92
C ALA A 276 34.97 -30.34 20.67
N ARG A 277 34.56 -31.47 20.06
CA ARG A 277 34.84 -32.81 20.59
C ARG A 277 35.37 -33.74 19.52
#